data_AF-A0AAI9W250-F1
#
_entry.id   AF-A0AAI9W250-F1
#
_cell.length_a   1.000
_cell.length_b   1.000
_cell.length_c   1.000
_cell.angle_alpha   90.00
_cell.angle_beta   90.00
_cell.angle_gamma   90.00
#
_symmetry.space_group_name_H-M   'P 1'
#
loop_
_entity.id
_entity.type
_entity.pdbx_description
1 polymer ?
#
loop_
_entity_poly.entity_id
_entity_poly.type
_entity_poly.pdbx_seq_one_letter_code
_entity_poly.pdbx_strand_id
1 'polypeptide(L)'
;PIEVNLYYRTPKRVTGLLSRLKQQAEVVASGAAPSGWQGDWSAAVSSVALLGKSPDDTIPGLEGPRSVCCSDGIGGADTVLVPLEDGDRCEALVKLGKQVLVVDLNPLSRTAMTANVTVVDEVSRAASILLSEVVLGEAEPTDWDNVAGLNDALAVMARTSA
;
A
#
# COMPACT_ATOMS: atom_id res chain seq x y z
N PRO A 1 3.09 9.33 4.44
CA PRO A 1 3.65 8.58 5.61
C PRO A 1 3.67 7.08 5.29
N ILE A 2 4.35 6.26 6.10
CA ILE A 2 4.24 4.79 6.09
C ILE A 2 3.69 4.35 7.44
N GLU A 3 2.52 3.70 7.46
CA GLU A 3 1.94 3.16 8.69
C GLU A 3 2.15 1.64 8.78
N VAL A 4 2.75 1.17 9.88
CA VAL A 4 2.81 -0.27 10.17
C VAL A 4 1.47 -0.75 10.70
N ASN A 5 0.72 -1.44 9.84
CA ASN A 5 -0.52 -2.09 10.18
C ASN A 5 -0.43 -3.62 9.98
N LEU A 6 -0.97 -4.41 10.92
CA LEU A 6 -0.81 -5.85 10.98
C LEU A 6 -2.10 -6.54 11.43
N TYR A 7 -2.44 -7.66 10.79
CA TYR A 7 -3.51 -8.53 11.26
C TYR A 7 -3.25 -9.05 12.69
N TYR A 8 -2.07 -9.64 12.91
CA TYR A 8 -1.61 -10.13 14.21
C TYR A 8 -0.66 -9.12 14.84
N ARG A 9 -1.23 -8.03 15.33
CA ARG A 9 -0.50 -6.93 15.94
C ARG A 9 -0.01 -7.27 17.35
N THR A 10 1.29 -7.13 17.58
CA THR A 10 1.89 -7.19 18.93
C THR A 10 2.92 -6.07 19.08
N PRO A 11 3.17 -5.56 20.30
CA PRO A 11 4.18 -4.52 20.52
C PRO A 11 5.56 -4.90 19.98
N LYS A 12 5.94 -6.18 20.12
CA LYS A 12 7.22 -6.71 19.61
C LYS A 12 7.29 -6.68 18.09
N ARG A 13 6.24 -7.10 17.38
CA ARG A 13 6.20 -7.09 15.91
C ARG A 13 6.21 -5.67 15.35
N VAL A 14 5.38 -4.79 15.91
CA VAL A 14 5.30 -3.38 15.50
C VAL A 14 6.64 -2.69 15.69
N THR A 15 7.23 -2.80 16.88
CA THR A 15 8.54 -2.18 17.16
C THR A 15 9.65 -2.76 16.26
N GLY A 16 9.64 -4.07 16.03
CA GLY A 16 10.60 -4.72 15.14
C GLY A 16 10.51 -4.23 13.69
N LEU A 17 9.30 -4.11 13.15
CA LEU A 17 9.07 -3.60 11.80
C LEU A 17 9.43 -2.13 11.68
N LEU A 18 9.04 -1.29 12.65
CA LEU A 18 9.42 0.13 12.66
C LEU A 18 10.94 0.31 12.72
N SER A 19 11.63 -0.49 13.52
CA SER A 19 13.10 -0.48 13.58
C SER A 19 13.71 -0.87 12.23
N ARG A 20 13.19 -1.92 11.58
CA ARG A 20 13.64 -2.35 10.25
C ARG A 20 13.39 -1.28 9.18
N LEU A 21 12.22 -0.66 9.17
CA LEU A 21 11.87 0.42 8.25
C LEU A 21 12.79 1.63 8.44
N LYS A 22 13.09 2.01 9.68
CA LYS A 22 14.04 3.09 9.96
C LYS A 22 15.43 2.79 9.40
N GLN A 23 15.95 1.57 9.61
CA GLN A 23 17.22 1.15 9.03
C GLN A 23 17.18 1.14 7.49
N GLN A 24 16.06 0.73 6.88
CA GLN A 24 15.90 0.80 5.43
C GLN A 24 15.89 2.24 4.93
N ALA A 25 15.19 3.14 5.60
CA ALA A 25 15.16 4.56 5.25
C ALA A 25 16.57 5.15 5.28
N GLU A 26 17.39 4.84 6.29
CA GLU A 26 18.80 5.28 6.36
C GLU A 26 19.65 4.76 5.19
N VAL A 27 19.49 3.48 4.82
CA VAL A 27 20.18 2.89 3.66
C VAL A 27 19.72 3.52 2.35
N VAL A 28 18.42 3.76 2.18
CA VAL A 28 17.85 4.36 0.96
C VAL A 28 18.24 5.83 0.84
N ALA A 29 18.20 6.59 1.95
CA ALA A 29 18.56 8.00 1.99
C ALA A 29 20.07 8.26 1.76
N SER A 30 20.93 7.28 2.06
CA SER A 30 22.37 7.35 1.76
C SER A 30 22.73 6.79 0.37
N GLY A 31 21.78 6.14 -0.30
CA GLY A 31 21.93 5.65 -1.67
C GLY A 31 21.81 6.73 -2.72
N ALA A 32 22.06 6.34 -3.98
CA ALA A 32 21.82 7.22 -5.12
C ALA A 32 20.31 7.45 -5.30
N ALA A 33 19.94 8.68 -5.65
CA ALA A 33 18.59 8.99 -6.09
C ALA A 33 18.22 8.18 -7.34
N PRO A 34 16.94 7.79 -7.52
CA PRO A 34 16.51 7.16 -8.75
C PRO A 34 16.72 8.10 -9.94
N SER A 35 17.04 7.52 -11.10
CA SER A 35 17.26 8.28 -12.34
C SER A 35 16.02 9.10 -12.68
N GLY A 36 16.17 10.41 -12.86
CA GLY A 36 15.07 11.34 -13.12
C GLY A 36 14.56 12.10 -11.89
N TRP A 37 14.96 11.71 -10.68
CA TRP A 37 14.58 12.44 -9.47
C TRP A 37 15.13 13.86 -9.45
N GLN A 38 14.27 14.82 -9.07
CA GLN A 38 14.65 16.21 -8.88
C GLN A 38 14.53 16.58 -7.39
N GLY A 39 15.57 17.25 -6.86
CA GLY A 39 15.62 17.70 -5.47
C GLY A 39 16.49 16.84 -4.56
N ASP A 40 16.44 17.10 -3.25
CA ASP A 40 17.24 16.40 -2.25
C ASP A 40 16.61 15.05 -1.89
N TRP A 41 17.15 13.99 -2.48
CA TRP A 41 16.72 12.61 -2.24
C TRP A 41 16.82 12.19 -0.78
N SER A 42 17.94 12.54 -0.12
CA SER A 42 18.18 12.12 1.26
C SER A 42 17.19 12.77 2.21
N ALA A 43 16.94 14.07 2.02
CA ALA A 43 15.92 14.80 2.76
C ALA A 43 14.51 14.28 2.49
N ALA A 44 14.17 13.97 1.23
CA ALA A 44 12.87 13.42 0.85
C ALA A 44 12.59 12.09 1.57
N VAL A 45 13.52 11.14 1.51
CA VAL A 45 13.39 9.84 2.19
C VAL A 45 13.34 10.01 3.72
N SER A 46 14.21 10.86 4.27
CA SER A 46 14.29 11.09 5.73
C SER A 46 13.04 11.79 6.29
N SER A 47 12.30 12.52 5.46
CA SER A 47 11.06 13.20 5.86
C SER A 47 9.85 12.26 5.96
N VAL A 48 9.95 11.01 5.48
CA VAL A 48 8.83 10.06 5.51
C VAL A 48 8.54 9.64 6.95
N ALA A 49 7.40 10.08 7.48
CA ALA A 49 6.94 9.70 8.81
C ALA A 49 6.61 8.19 8.89
N LEU A 50 7.11 7.51 9.92
CA LEU A 50 6.82 6.11 10.23
C LEU A 50 5.81 6.02 11.38
N LEU A 51 4.60 5.56 11.05
CA LEU A 51 3.44 5.51 11.94
C LEU A 51 3.10 4.08 12.38
N GLY A 52 2.13 3.96 13.28
CA GLY A 52 1.61 2.68 13.73
C GLY A 52 2.23 2.16 15.03
N LYS A 53 3.07 2.94 15.73
CA LYS A 53 3.57 2.56 17.08
C LYS A 53 2.47 2.68 18.14
N SER A 54 1.79 3.82 18.15
CA SER A 54 0.76 4.21 19.12
C SER A 54 -0.47 4.68 18.36
N PRO A 55 -1.32 3.76 17.87
CA PRO A 55 -2.54 4.11 17.17
C PRO A 55 -3.48 4.86 18.10
N ASP A 56 -4.11 5.91 17.59
CA ASP A 56 -5.00 6.83 18.30
C ASP A 56 -6.38 6.95 17.60
N ASP A 57 -6.60 6.15 16.56
CA ASP A 57 -7.86 6.09 15.81
C ASP A 57 -8.26 4.63 15.51
N THR A 58 -9.49 4.44 15.04
CA THR A 58 -10.07 3.13 14.74
C THR A 58 -10.89 3.15 13.45
N ILE A 59 -10.78 2.07 12.67
CA ILE A 59 -11.59 1.77 11.49
C ILE A 59 -12.94 1.19 11.98
N PRO A 60 -14.07 1.90 11.83
CA PRO A 60 -15.38 1.36 12.19
C PRO A 60 -15.73 0.08 11.42
N GLY A 61 -16.43 -0.84 12.07
CA GLY A 61 -16.86 -2.11 11.47
C GLY A 61 -15.81 -3.23 11.53
N LEU A 62 -14.61 -2.96 12.07
CA LEU A 62 -13.62 -3.97 12.41
C LEU A 62 -13.48 -4.10 13.93
N GLU A 63 -13.10 -5.29 14.38
CA GLU A 63 -12.87 -5.57 15.79
C GLU A 63 -11.40 -5.89 16.07
N GLY A 64 -11.01 -5.66 17.33
CA GLY A 64 -9.72 -6.06 17.86
C GLY A 64 -8.55 -5.35 17.17
N PRO A 65 -7.36 -5.98 17.13
CA PRO A 65 -6.14 -5.31 16.68
C PRO A 65 -6.11 -4.91 15.19
N ARG A 66 -7.09 -5.35 14.39
CA ARG A 66 -7.24 -4.96 12.97
C ARG A 66 -7.93 -3.62 12.79
N SER A 67 -8.68 -3.20 13.81
CA SER A 67 -9.41 -1.93 13.78
C SER A 67 -8.52 -0.73 14.05
N VAL A 68 -7.40 -0.89 14.76
CA VAL A 68 -6.59 0.27 15.19
C VAL A 68 -5.75 0.84 14.04
N CYS A 69 -5.69 2.16 14.00
CA CYS A 69 -4.88 2.92 13.04
C CYS A 69 -4.41 4.25 13.63
N CYS A 70 -3.61 5.00 12.89
CA CYS A 70 -3.21 6.35 13.29
C CYS A 70 -4.08 7.41 12.59
N SER A 71 -4.52 8.42 13.34
CA SER A 71 -5.33 9.54 12.84
C SER A 71 -4.58 10.35 11.76
N ASP A 72 -3.26 10.48 11.89
CA ASP A 72 -2.34 11.09 10.92
C ASP A 72 -1.88 10.13 9.81
N GLY A 73 -2.38 8.89 9.82
CA GLY A 73 -2.13 7.84 8.85
C GLY A 73 -3.42 7.40 8.17
N ILE A 74 -3.77 6.12 8.30
CA ILE A 74 -4.96 5.53 7.64
C ILE A 74 -6.24 6.27 8.05
N GLY A 75 -6.35 6.73 9.30
CA GLY A 75 -7.55 7.43 9.81
C GLY A 75 -7.88 8.68 8.99
N GLY A 76 -6.91 9.57 8.81
CA GLY A 76 -7.05 10.82 8.06
C GLY A 76 -6.84 10.71 6.54
N ALA A 77 -6.34 9.58 6.02
CA ALA A 77 -6.09 9.43 4.59
C ALA A 77 -7.37 9.36 3.75
N ASP A 78 -7.35 10.01 2.58
CA ASP A 78 -8.34 9.87 1.51
C ASP A 78 -8.04 8.65 0.62
N THR A 79 -6.76 8.35 0.40
CA THR A 79 -6.26 7.22 -0.40
C THR A 79 -5.26 6.39 0.40
N VAL A 80 -5.34 5.07 0.30
CA VAL A 80 -4.45 4.13 0.98
C VAL A 80 -3.95 3.05 0.01
N LEU A 81 -2.64 2.82 0.01
CA LEU A 81 -2.02 1.68 -0.68
C LEU A 81 -1.73 0.57 0.33
N VAL A 82 -2.42 -0.56 0.19
CA VAL A 82 -2.36 -1.70 1.13
C VAL A 82 -2.01 -3.00 0.38
N PRO A 83 -0.72 -3.31 0.20
CA PRO A 83 -0.31 -4.56 -0.44
C PRO A 83 -0.56 -5.75 0.49
N LEU A 84 -0.97 -6.90 -0.08
CA LEU A 84 -1.21 -8.17 0.65
C LEU A 84 -2.21 -8.02 1.81
N GLU A 85 -3.31 -7.32 1.56
CA GLU A 85 -4.28 -6.90 2.57
C GLU A 85 -5.37 -7.94 2.90
N ASP A 86 -5.89 -7.92 4.14
CA ASP A 86 -7.03 -8.73 4.52
C ASP A 86 -8.36 -8.19 3.98
N GLY A 87 -9.18 -9.08 3.42
CA GLY A 87 -10.40 -8.69 2.71
C GLY A 87 -11.41 -7.93 3.58
N ASP A 88 -11.53 -8.26 4.87
CA ASP A 88 -12.47 -7.57 5.77
C ASP A 88 -12.02 -6.11 5.99
N ARG A 89 -10.71 -5.89 6.16
CA ARG A 89 -10.16 -4.55 6.32
C ARG A 89 -10.27 -3.72 5.05
N CYS A 90 -10.00 -4.33 3.89
CA CYS A 90 -10.23 -3.68 2.60
C CYS A 90 -11.69 -3.20 2.47
N GLU A 91 -12.66 -4.07 2.76
CA GLU A 91 -14.08 -3.74 2.70
C GLU A 91 -14.47 -2.62 3.67
N ALA A 92 -13.95 -2.64 4.90
CA ALA A 92 -14.18 -1.58 5.88
C ALA A 92 -13.62 -0.23 5.41
N LEU A 93 -12.40 -0.21 4.85
CA LEU A 93 -11.78 1.02 4.32
C LEU A 93 -12.57 1.60 3.14
N VAL A 94 -13.02 0.75 2.21
CA VAL A 94 -13.87 1.18 1.08
C VAL A 94 -15.22 1.71 1.58
N LYS A 95 -15.85 1.06 2.57
CA LYS A 95 -17.10 1.53 3.19
C LYS A 95 -16.96 2.88 3.89
N LEU A 96 -15.76 3.24 4.35
CA LEU A 96 -15.45 4.57 4.89
C LEU A 96 -15.20 5.63 3.82
N GLY A 97 -15.34 5.28 2.54
CA GLY A 97 -15.17 6.19 1.41
C GLY A 97 -13.71 6.46 1.04
N LYS A 98 -12.76 5.68 1.58
CA LYS A 98 -11.35 5.78 1.20
C LYS A 98 -11.12 5.13 -0.16
N GLN A 99 -10.23 5.70 -0.96
CA GLN A 99 -9.71 5.04 -2.16
C GLN A 99 -8.68 3.99 -1.75
N VAL A 100 -8.99 2.72 -1.95
CA VAL A 100 -8.13 1.60 -1.57
C VAL A 100 -7.43 1.05 -2.80
N LEU A 101 -6.11 1.18 -2.81
CA LEU A 101 -5.21 0.65 -3.83
C LEU A 101 -4.53 -0.60 -3.29
N VAL A 102 -4.51 -1.69 -4.05
CA VAL A 102 -3.98 -2.99 -3.61
C VAL A 102 -2.99 -3.53 -4.62
N VAL A 103 -1.96 -4.21 -4.11
CA VAL A 103 -1.14 -5.13 -4.89
C VAL A 103 -1.42 -6.54 -4.39
N ASP A 104 -1.96 -7.40 -5.25
CA ASP A 104 -2.32 -8.78 -4.93
C ASP A 104 -2.12 -9.68 -6.16
N LEU A 105 -1.45 -10.81 -5.99
CA LEU A 105 -1.24 -11.77 -7.07
C LEU A 105 -2.52 -12.50 -7.49
N ASN A 106 -3.52 -12.57 -6.61
CA ASN A 106 -4.75 -13.29 -6.87
C ASN A 106 -5.87 -12.33 -7.29
N PRO A 107 -6.23 -12.25 -8.59
CA PRO A 107 -7.31 -11.38 -9.06
C PRO A 107 -8.71 -11.78 -8.56
N LEU A 108 -8.84 -12.98 -7.98
CA LEU A 108 -10.09 -13.50 -7.41
C LEU A 108 -10.15 -13.34 -5.88
N SER A 109 -9.17 -12.71 -5.26
CA SER A 109 -9.21 -12.49 -3.81
C SER A 109 -10.32 -11.52 -3.46
N ARG A 110 -10.91 -11.67 -2.26
CA ARG A 110 -11.91 -10.71 -1.76
C ARG A 110 -11.35 -9.29 -1.75
N THR A 111 -10.07 -9.14 -1.40
CA THR A 111 -9.35 -7.87 -1.38
C THR A 111 -9.30 -7.26 -2.79
N ALA A 112 -8.84 -8.00 -3.80
CA ALA A 112 -8.74 -7.55 -5.19
C ALA A 112 -10.09 -7.09 -5.75
N MET A 113 -11.14 -7.88 -5.53
CA MET A 113 -12.49 -7.56 -6.01
C MET A 113 -13.15 -6.39 -5.27
N THR A 114 -12.71 -6.07 -4.06
CA THR A 114 -13.28 -5.00 -3.23
C THR A 114 -12.57 -3.66 -3.41
N ALA A 115 -11.27 -3.68 -3.69
CA ALA A 115 -10.45 -2.48 -3.85
C ALA A 115 -10.90 -1.59 -5.02
N ASN A 116 -10.59 -0.30 -4.94
CA ASN A 116 -10.83 0.65 -6.03
C ASN A 116 -9.85 0.42 -7.19
N VAL A 117 -8.61 0.03 -6.88
CA VAL A 117 -7.59 -0.31 -7.86
C VAL A 117 -6.82 -1.54 -7.38
N THR A 118 -6.69 -2.55 -8.22
CA THR A 118 -5.85 -3.72 -7.96
C THR A 118 -4.77 -3.85 -9.03
N VAL A 119 -3.52 -3.84 -8.58
CA VAL A 119 -2.36 -4.23 -9.38
C VAL A 119 -2.15 -5.72 -9.19
N VAL A 120 -2.43 -6.51 -10.22
CA VAL A 120 -2.26 -7.97 -10.20
C VAL A 120 -0.81 -8.32 -10.51
N ASP A 121 0.05 -8.19 -9.50
CA ASP A 121 1.50 -8.32 -9.64
C ASP A 121 2.17 -8.76 -8.32
N GLU A 122 3.46 -9.12 -8.37
CA GLU A 122 4.28 -9.39 -7.18
C GLU A 122 4.74 -8.05 -6.58
N VAL A 123 4.66 -7.94 -5.25
CA VAL A 123 4.84 -6.65 -4.55
C VAL A 123 6.17 -5.95 -4.86
N SER A 124 7.27 -6.69 -5.00
CA SER A 124 8.60 -6.11 -5.25
C SER A 124 8.73 -5.58 -6.67
N ARG A 125 8.18 -6.31 -7.66
CA ARG A 125 8.11 -5.84 -9.05
C ARG A 125 7.18 -4.64 -9.18
N ALA A 126 5.99 -4.70 -8.59
CA ALA A 126 5.05 -3.57 -8.57
C ALA A 126 5.67 -2.32 -7.95
N ALA A 127 6.32 -2.44 -6.78
CA ALA A 127 6.97 -1.31 -6.11
C ALA A 127 8.06 -0.65 -6.98
N SER A 128 8.83 -1.45 -7.72
CA SER A 128 9.88 -0.94 -8.61
C SER A 128 9.31 -0.16 -9.80
N ILE A 129 8.21 -0.64 -10.37
CA ILE A 129 7.49 0.03 -11.47
C ILE A 129 6.85 1.33 -10.95
N LEU A 130 6.14 1.27 -9.81
CA LEU A 130 5.52 2.44 -9.19
C LEU A 130 6.53 3.54 -8.89
N LEU A 131 7.72 3.20 -8.37
CA LEU A 131 8.79 4.19 -8.17
C LEU A 131 9.19 4.86 -9.49
N SER A 132 9.30 4.09 -10.56
CA SER A 132 9.66 4.62 -11.88
C SER A 132 8.58 5.57 -12.41
N GLU A 133 7.30 5.19 -12.33
CA GLU A 133 6.17 6.02 -12.73
C GLU A 133 6.08 7.33 -11.92
N VAL A 134 6.30 7.25 -10.60
CA VAL A 134 6.30 8.43 -9.72
C VAL A 134 7.46 9.38 -10.06
N VAL A 135 8.64 8.84 -10.40
CA VAL A 135 9.81 9.65 -10.76
C VAL A 135 9.64 10.29 -12.13
N LEU A 136 9.01 9.61 -13.08
CA LEU A 136 8.66 10.18 -14.39
C LEU A 136 7.68 11.33 -14.20
N GLY A 137 6.64 11.15 -13.37
CA GLY A 137 5.71 12.22 -13.02
C GLY A 137 4.80 12.67 -14.18
N GLU A 138 4.64 11.85 -15.21
CA GLU A 138 3.83 12.14 -16.41
C GLU A 138 2.46 11.45 -16.38
N ALA A 139 2.16 10.72 -15.30
CA ALA A 139 0.92 9.96 -15.18
C ALA A 139 -0.29 10.89 -14.97
N GLU A 140 -1.29 10.75 -15.84
CA GLU A 140 -2.57 11.45 -15.74
C GLU A 140 -3.66 10.50 -15.22
N PRO A 141 -4.65 11.01 -14.48
CA PRO A 141 -5.81 10.21 -14.06
C PRO A 141 -6.53 9.60 -15.26
N THR A 142 -6.99 8.36 -15.09
CA THR A 142 -7.75 7.63 -16.11
C THR A 142 -9.12 7.22 -15.58
N ASP A 143 -10.04 6.90 -16.48
CA ASP A 143 -11.32 6.26 -16.15
C ASP A 143 -11.10 4.78 -15.83
N TRP A 144 -10.39 4.51 -14.73
CA TRP A 144 -10.02 3.15 -14.32
C TRP A 144 -11.25 2.31 -13.96
N ASP A 145 -11.36 1.13 -14.59
CA ASP A 145 -12.33 0.09 -14.24
C ASP A 145 -11.59 -1.12 -13.65
N ASN A 146 -11.67 -1.27 -12.34
CA ASN A 146 -11.02 -2.37 -11.62
C ASN A 146 -11.56 -3.74 -12.07
N VAL A 147 -12.86 -3.85 -12.37
CA VAL A 147 -13.46 -5.12 -12.80
C VAL A 147 -12.92 -5.52 -14.16
N ALA A 148 -12.79 -4.56 -15.08
CA ALA A 148 -12.14 -4.81 -16.37
C ALA A 148 -10.68 -5.23 -16.19
N GLY A 149 -9.91 -4.54 -15.35
CA GLY A 149 -8.51 -4.88 -15.06
C GLY A 149 -8.32 -6.29 -14.48
N LEU A 150 -9.21 -6.72 -13.57
CA LEU A 150 -9.19 -8.08 -13.01
C LEU A 150 -9.55 -9.15 -14.07
N ASN A 151 -10.53 -8.87 -14.93
CA ASN A 151 -10.90 -9.77 -16.02
C ASN A 151 -9.77 -9.92 -17.05
N ASP A 152 -9.06 -8.84 -17.35
CA ASP A 152 -7.89 -8.88 -18.23
C ASP A 152 -6.77 -9.73 -17.64
N ALA A 153 -6.49 -9.59 -16.34
CA ALA A 153 -5.52 -10.43 -15.64
C ALA A 153 -5.90 -11.93 -15.70
N LEU A 154 -7.17 -12.26 -15.48
CA LEU A 154 -7.68 -13.63 -15.62
C LEU A 154 -7.54 -14.16 -17.05
N ALA A 155 -7.83 -13.33 -18.07
CA ALA A 155 -7.67 -13.70 -19.46
C ALA A 155 -6.20 -13.98 -19.83
N VAL A 156 -5.25 -13.21 -19.27
CA VAL A 156 -3.81 -13.51 -19.40
C VAL A 156 -3.48 -14.87 -18.77
N MET A 157 -3.91 -15.11 -17.53
CA MET A 157 -3.63 -16.37 -16.82
C MET A 157 -4.20 -17.60 -17.56
N ALA A 158 -5.42 -17.48 -18.09
CA ALA A 158 -6.06 -18.57 -18.84
C ALA A 158 -5.30 -18.92 -20.13
N ARG A 159 -4.78 -17.91 -20.85
CA ARG A 159 -3.99 -18.12 -22.08
C ARG A 159 -2.64 -18.79 -21.83
N THR A 160 -2.01 -18.53 -20.69
CA THR A 160 -0.71 -19.13 -20.33
C THR A 160 -0.85 -20.57 -19.81
N SER A 161 -2.06 -21.00 -19.48
CA SER A 161 -2.35 -22.34 -18.97
C SER A 161 -2.72 -23.35 -20.06
N ALA A 162 -2.80 -22.92 -21.32
CA ALA A 162 -3.07 -23.74 -22.50
C ALA A 162 -1.78 -24.02 -23.28
#